data_AF-A0A949HKU3-F1
#
_entry.id   AF-A0A949HKU3-F1
#
_cell.length_a   1.000
_cell.length_b   1.000
_cell.length_c   1.000
_cell.angle_alpha   90.00
_cell.angle_beta   90.00
_cell.angle_gamma   90.00
#
_symmetry.space_group_name_H-M   'P 1'
#
loop_
_entity.id
_entity.type
_entity.pdbx_description
1 polymer ?
#
loop_
_entity_poly.entity_id
_entity_poly.type
_entity_poly.pdbx_seq_one_letter_code
_entity_poly.pdbx_strand_id
1 'polypeptide(L)'
;MRSPVVRAPRSDNQDLCIPDHDQLCDLVIKNAHRWKSQSIPKWIIDLRAQARDEVTASIKTYAQSYFDAGPIDPSMLWVLGGHQPEAFHPGVWYKNFLIDATTKSLNEDKTPALGLHVIIDHDLPKSVSIKVPHTSRGVNHLSVNSCQLPIRSASAQGTPIVPWHRYRIEQARIDSFVSEIESSANALNLAQPLAREFFEIVTKANCFHDAAIAFSQARHLLEIQQGLGNFDLPMSQICQTDAWFAFVEFCIHHAGSLFDTYNNSLEAYRAQEKITNPGQPVAALAQQARWLELPFWLYRSSDPTRNRMWARIHTSSWELASGSRPDQFAWTMQLEPRPGALKTAIEDHAQDGVCLRPRALMTTLFLRCFLADGFVHGIGGGIYDRLTDQIIRGFLGIDPPGYAIATATLHLPVPDRLKRSSFDAHQELIQLQGVSRTIRSAPQTHLLDQDPQHRLLAKEHAELLAEMPPRGQKKQWHRKIVKLKGMIRRAIDEFVQMHQLELQAAQQRAHESQMLSSREYSMLLFPKSNCIERLKVLASRVRA
;
A
#
# COMPACT_ATOMS: atom_id res chain seq x y z
N MET A 1 -25.33 -4.59 8.07
CA MET A 1 -24.64 -5.72 7.38
C MET A 1 -23.15 -5.44 7.38
N ARG A 2 -22.29 -6.41 7.67
CA ARG A 2 -20.83 -6.20 7.56
C ARG A 2 -20.49 -6.00 6.08
N SER A 3 -19.75 -4.94 5.75
CA SER A 3 -19.18 -4.81 4.41
C SER A 3 -18.29 -6.04 4.12
N PRO A 4 -18.33 -6.60 2.91
CA PRO A 4 -17.51 -7.75 2.55
C PRO A 4 -16.03 -7.42 2.78
N VAL A 5 -15.26 -8.38 3.31
CA VAL A 5 -13.85 -8.19 3.60
C VAL A 5 -13.09 -8.15 2.28
N VAL A 6 -12.72 -6.94 1.85
CA VAL A 6 -11.92 -6.71 0.64
C VAL A 6 -10.50 -7.24 0.87
N ARG A 7 -10.10 -8.26 0.11
CA ARG A 7 -8.77 -8.89 0.21
C ARG A 7 -8.18 -9.09 -1.17
N ALA A 8 -6.86 -8.94 -1.26
CA ALA A 8 -6.16 -9.26 -2.49
C ALA A 8 -6.37 -10.74 -2.85
N PRO A 9 -6.49 -11.06 -4.16
CA PRO A 9 -6.51 -12.45 -4.60
C PRO A 9 -5.26 -13.19 -4.14
N ARG A 10 -5.38 -14.48 -3.87
CA ARG A 10 -4.24 -15.31 -3.43
C ARG A 10 -3.52 -16.00 -4.59
N SER A 11 -4.26 -16.29 -5.65
CA SER A 11 -3.71 -17.04 -6.77
C SER A 11 -2.98 -16.12 -7.73
N ASP A 12 -2.00 -16.69 -8.42
CA ASP A 12 -1.29 -16.03 -9.50
C ASP A 12 -2.26 -15.62 -10.62
N ASN A 13 -1.97 -14.50 -11.28
CA ASN A 13 -2.76 -14.00 -12.41
C ASN A 13 -4.23 -13.71 -12.09
N GLN A 14 -4.49 -13.22 -10.88
CA GLN A 14 -5.82 -12.79 -10.46
C GLN A 14 -5.77 -11.35 -9.99
N ASP A 15 -6.90 -10.68 -10.12
CA ASP A 15 -7.11 -9.35 -9.63
C ASP A 15 -8.42 -9.20 -8.87
N LEU A 16 -8.59 -8.03 -8.30
CA LEU A 16 -9.78 -7.57 -7.65
C LEU A 16 -10.05 -6.17 -8.17
N CYS A 17 -11.26 -5.95 -8.68
CA CYS A 17 -11.78 -4.64 -9.03
C CYS A 17 -13.17 -4.49 -8.40
N ILE A 18 -13.39 -3.42 -7.64
CA ILE A 18 -14.68 -3.10 -7.02
C ILE A 18 -14.97 -1.61 -7.24
N PRO A 19 -16.03 -1.20 -7.96
CA PRO A 19 -16.97 -2.06 -8.67
C PRO A 19 -16.28 -2.86 -9.80
N ASP A 20 -16.97 -3.83 -10.39
CA ASP A 20 -16.35 -4.68 -11.42
C ASP A 20 -15.96 -3.86 -12.65
N HIS A 21 -15.10 -4.42 -13.50
CA HIS A 21 -14.42 -3.73 -14.59
C HIS A 21 -15.37 -3.06 -15.59
N ASP A 22 -16.47 -3.73 -15.91
CA ASP A 22 -17.53 -3.26 -16.81
C ASP A 22 -18.34 -2.09 -16.23
N GLN A 23 -18.18 -1.80 -14.93
CA GLN A 23 -18.88 -0.69 -14.26
C GLN A 23 -17.99 0.55 -14.10
N LEU A 24 -16.72 0.51 -14.51
CA LEU A 24 -15.78 1.61 -14.29
C LEU A 24 -16.11 2.83 -15.14
N CYS A 25 -16.44 2.65 -16.42
CA CYS A 25 -16.84 3.75 -17.30
C CYS A 25 -18.12 4.43 -16.78
N ASP A 26 -19.13 3.63 -16.41
CA ASP A 26 -20.37 4.09 -15.80
C ASP A 26 -20.13 4.86 -14.49
N LEU A 27 -19.21 4.39 -13.64
CA LEU A 27 -18.83 5.10 -12.42
C LEU A 27 -18.28 6.49 -12.73
N VAL A 28 -17.39 6.61 -13.71
CA VAL A 28 -16.79 7.89 -14.13
C VAL A 28 -17.86 8.83 -14.67
N ILE A 29 -18.71 8.34 -15.58
CA ILE A 29 -19.79 9.14 -16.19
C ILE A 29 -20.79 9.60 -15.13
N LYS A 30 -21.19 8.69 -14.23
CA LYS A 30 -22.10 9.01 -13.12
C LYS A 30 -21.53 10.10 -12.23
N ASN A 31 -20.25 10.04 -11.89
CA ASN A 31 -19.59 11.08 -11.11
C ASN A 31 -19.53 12.40 -11.87
N ALA A 32 -19.18 12.38 -13.17
CA ALA A 32 -19.17 13.58 -14.01
C ALA A 32 -20.54 14.27 -14.06
N HIS A 33 -21.63 13.51 -14.12
CA HIS A 33 -22.99 14.04 -14.07
C HIS A 33 -23.34 14.68 -12.71
N ARG A 34 -22.81 14.17 -11.59
CA ARG A 34 -23.06 14.76 -10.27
C ARG A 34 -22.55 16.20 -10.17
N TRP A 35 -21.43 16.52 -10.81
CA TRP A 35 -20.87 17.87 -10.79
C TRP A 35 -21.74 18.90 -11.53
N LYS A 36 -22.72 18.45 -12.33
CA LYS A 36 -23.73 19.30 -12.96
C LYS A 36 -24.98 19.53 -12.10
N SER A 37 -25.07 18.88 -10.93
CA SER A 37 -26.20 19.00 -10.02
C SER A 37 -26.24 20.37 -9.34
N GLN A 38 -27.43 20.96 -9.24
CA GLN A 38 -27.67 22.20 -8.48
C GLN A 38 -27.46 22.03 -6.96
N SER A 39 -27.36 20.78 -6.48
CA SER A 39 -27.10 20.49 -5.07
C SER A 39 -25.65 20.73 -4.63
N ILE A 40 -24.72 20.92 -5.58
CA ILE A 40 -23.31 21.16 -5.24
C ILE A 40 -23.12 22.66 -4.96
N PRO A 41 -22.54 23.03 -3.80
CA PRO A 41 -22.23 24.42 -3.50
C PRO A 41 -21.38 25.09 -4.60
N LYS A 42 -21.75 26.31 -5.01
CA LYS A 42 -21.07 27.04 -6.09
C LYS A 42 -19.56 27.15 -5.90
N TRP A 43 -19.11 27.41 -4.67
CA TRP A 43 -17.68 27.51 -4.37
C TRP A 43 -16.90 26.22 -4.67
N ILE A 44 -17.52 25.03 -4.52
CA ILE A 44 -16.90 23.75 -4.86
C ILE A 44 -16.75 23.62 -6.38
N ILE A 45 -17.78 24.01 -7.14
CA ILE A 45 -17.75 23.99 -8.61
C ILE A 45 -16.68 24.94 -9.14
N ASP A 46 -16.66 26.17 -8.62
CA ASP A 46 -15.70 27.19 -9.04
C ASP A 46 -14.27 26.75 -8.70
N LEU A 47 -14.03 26.22 -7.49
CA LEU A 47 -12.72 25.72 -7.07
C LEU A 47 -12.29 24.47 -7.86
N ARG A 48 -13.22 23.58 -8.20
CA ARG A 48 -12.97 22.41 -9.05
C ARG A 48 -12.55 22.83 -10.46
N ALA A 49 -13.23 23.82 -11.06
CA ALA A 49 -12.87 24.35 -12.37
C ALA A 49 -11.46 24.95 -12.34
N GLN A 50 -11.19 25.83 -11.37
CA GLN A 50 -9.87 26.44 -11.18
C GLN A 50 -8.77 25.39 -10.98
N ALA A 51 -9.00 24.40 -10.10
CA ALA A 51 -8.03 23.34 -9.83
C ALA A 51 -7.70 22.54 -11.09
N ARG A 52 -8.71 22.23 -11.92
CA ARG A 52 -8.50 21.46 -13.15
C ARG A 52 -7.74 22.27 -14.20
N ASP A 53 -8.01 23.55 -14.34
CA ASP A 53 -7.26 24.43 -15.25
C ASP A 53 -5.79 24.53 -14.85
N GLU A 54 -5.51 24.83 -13.57
CA GLU A 54 -4.14 24.98 -13.04
C GLU A 54 -3.36 23.66 -13.07
N VAL A 55 -4.01 22.54 -12.71
CA VAL A 55 -3.39 21.22 -12.75
C VAL A 55 -3.16 20.77 -14.19
N THR A 56 -4.03 21.11 -15.15
CA THR A 56 -3.78 20.85 -16.57
C THR A 56 -2.50 21.53 -17.04
N ALA A 57 -2.31 22.82 -16.71
CA ALA A 57 -1.08 23.54 -17.05
C ALA A 57 0.16 22.89 -16.40
N SER A 58 0.03 22.43 -15.16
CA SER A 58 1.10 21.73 -14.44
C SER A 58 1.44 20.37 -15.08
N ILE A 59 0.44 19.59 -15.50
CA ILE A 59 0.65 18.32 -16.22
C ILE A 59 1.41 18.56 -17.52
N LYS A 60 1.01 19.56 -18.33
CA LYS A 60 1.72 19.89 -19.59
C LYS A 60 3.19 20.19 -19.33
N THR A 61 3.46 21.06 -18.35
CA THR A 61 4.82 21.49 -18.00
C THR A 61 5.66 20.32 -17.49
N TYR A 62 5.09 19.50 -16.61
CA TYR A 62 5.78 18.34 -16.05
C TYR A 62 6.07 17.26 -17.10
N ALA A 63 5.08 16.94 -17.94
CA ALA A 63 5.22 15.93 -18.99
C ALA A 63 6.31 16.32 -20.01
N GLN A 64 6.29 17.58 -20.47
CA GLN A 64 7.30 18.14 -21.38
C GLN A 64 8.74 18.05 -20.84
N SER A 65 8.92 17.86 -19.54
CA SER A 65 10.26 17.70 -18.96
C SER A 65 10.92 16.37 -19.32
N TYR A 66 10.19 15.37 -19.82
CA TYR A 66 10.75 14.02 -20.06
C TYR A 66 10.08 13.20 -21.17
N PHE A 67 8.90 13.60 -21.66
CA PHE A 67 8.26 12.95 -22.82
C PHE A 67 7.35 13.93 -23.59
N ASP A 68 7.01 13.58 -24.83
CA ASP A 68 6.08 14.38 -25.62
C ASP A 68 4.62 14.07 -25.23
N ALA A 69 3.96 15.08 -24.67
CA ALA A 69 2.60 14.98 -24.17
C ALA A 69 1.59 15.15 -25.32
N GLY A 70 0.64 14.22 -25.42
CA GLY A 70 -0.56 14.43 -26.24
C GLY A 70 -1.39 15.62 -25.76
N PRO A 71 -2.39 16.06 -26.54
CA PRO A 71 -3.26 17.16 -26.15
C PRO A 71 -4.05 16.80 -24.89
N ILE A 72 -4.09 17.72 -23.93
CA ILE A 72 -4.91 17.62 -22.72
C ILE A 72 -5.76 18.88 -22.55
N ASP A 73 -7.01 18.66 -22.12
CA ASP A 73 -8.02 19.69 -21.93
C ASP A 73 -8.72 19.52 -20.57
N PRO A 74 -8.96 20.61 -19.82
CA PRO A 74 -9.59 20.54 -18.50
C PRO A 74 -11.04 20.05 -18.53
N SER A 75 -11.71 20.02 -19.69
CA SER A 75 -13.09 19.51 -19.85
C SER A 75 -13.20 17.99 -20.03
N MET A 76 -12.08 17.29 -20.31
CA MET A 76 -12.05 15.82 -20.41
C MET A 76 -12.48 15.15 -19.10
N LEU A 77 -12.96 13.91 -19.12
CA LEU A 77 -13.20 13.16 -17.88
C LEU A 77 -11.88 12.69 -17.27
N TRP A 78 -11.66 12.95 -15.99
CA TRP A 78 -10.37 12.65 -15.33
C TRP A 78 -10.45 11.36 -14.52
N VAL A 79 -9.71 10.33 -14.92
CA VAL A 79 -9.58 9.06 -14.18
C VAL A 79 -8.27 9.07 -13.42
N LEU A 80 -8.34 9.21 -12.10
CA LEU A 80 -7.18 9.42 -11.22
C LEU A 80 -6.84 8.16 -10.43
N GLY A 81 -5.55 7.98 -10.18
CA GLY A 81 -5.05 7.19 -9.08
C GLY A 81 -3.78 7.82 -8.55
N GLY A 82 -3.06 7.09 -7.72
CA GLY A 82 -1.78 7.55 -7.22
C GLY A 82 -1.14 6.57 -6.25
N HIS A 83 0.15 6.73 -6.05
CA HIS A 83 0.92 6.00 -5.06
C HIS A 83 2.22 6.73 -4.71
N GLN A 84 2.84 6.35 -3.61
CA GLN A 84 4.22 6.75 -3.31
C GLN A 84 5.17 6.20 -4.39
N PRO A 85 6.27 6.88 -4.72
CA PRO A 85 7.24 6.52 -5.78
C PRO A 85 8.14 5.33 -5.40
N GLU A 86 7.54 4.31 -4.79
CA GLU A 86 8.18 3.05 -4.46
C GLU A 86 8.46 2.23 -5.72
N ALA A 87 9.39 1.28 -5.64
CA ALA A 87 9.48 0.22 -6.64
C ALA A 87 8.36 -0.81 -6.36
N PHE A 88 7.11 -0.43 -6.63
CA PHE A 88 5.93 -1.15 -6.16
C PHE A 88 5.86 -2.58 -6.70
N HIS A 89 5.13 -3.43 -5.97
CA HIS A 89 4.77 -4.75 -6.45
C HIS A 89 3.66 -4.65 -7.53
N PRO A 90 3.49 -5.66 -8.41
CA PRO A 90 2.54 -5.60 -9.53
C PRO A 90 1.09 -5.30 -9.12
N GLY A 91 0.71 -5.66 -7.89
CA GLY A 91 -0.63 -5.40 -7.37
C GLY A 91 -0.96 -3.92 -7.13
N VAL A 92 0.05 -3.08 -6.86
CA VAL A 92 -0.11 -1.62 -6.80
C VAL A 92 -0.01 -1.03 -8.21
N TRP A 93 0.92 -1.56 -9.02
CA TRP A 93 1.13 -1.11 -10.39
C TRP A 93 -0.11 -1.29 -11.27
N TYR A 94 -0.88 -2.38 -11.04
CA TYR A 94 -2.12 -2.70 -11.75
C TYR A 94 -3.09 -1.53 -11.90
N LYS A 95 -3.16 -0.63 -10.90
CA LYS A 95 -4.06 0.54 -10.96
C LYS A 95 -3.80 1.41 -12.18
N ASN A 96 -2.55 1.55 -12.60
CA ASN A 96 -2.20 2.37 -13.76
C ASN A 96 -2.74 1.75 -15.05
N PHE A 97 -2.68 0.42 -15.16
CA PHE A 97 -3.27 -0.32 -16.28
C PHE A 97 -4.80 -0.19 -16.29
N LEU A 98 -5.43 -0.21 -15.11
CA LEU A 98 -6.88 -0.05 -15.00
C LEU A 98 -7.34 1.37 -15.34
N ILE A 99 -6.59 2.39 -14.91
CA ILE A 99 -6.84 3.80 -15.26
C ILE A 99 -6.71 4.00 -16.78
N ASP A 100 -5.65 3.45 -17.37
CA ASP A 100 -5.41 3.51 -18.82
C ASP A 100 -6.52 2.81 -19.60
N ALA A 101 -6.90 1.59 -19.21
CA ALA A 101 -7.98 0.84 -19.85
C ALA A 101 -9.33 1.56 -19.77
N THR A 102 -9.66 2.14 -18.61
CA THR A 102 -10.87 2.95 -18.43
C THR A 102 -10.86 4.19 -19.31
N THR A 103 -9.72 4.89 -19.36
CA THR A 103 -9.55 6.09 -20.17
C THR A 103 -9.70 5.78 -21.67
N LYS A 104 -9.07 4.70 -22.14
CA LYS A 104 -9.17 4.26 -23.54
C LYS A 104 -10.59 3.86 -23.91
N SER A 105 -11.25 3.09 -23.05
CA SER A 105 -12.63 2.68 -23.28
C SER A 105 -13.59 3.87 -23.38
N LEU A 106 -13.45 4.88 -22.53
CA LEU A 106 -14.24 6.12 -22.62
C LEU A 106 -13.95 6.89 -23.92
N ASN A 107 -12.67 6.97 -24.31
CA ASN A 107 -12.27 7.66 -25.55
C ASN A 107 -12.78 6.95 -26.81
N GLU A 108 -12.79 5.60 -26.83
CA GLU A 108 -13.37 4.79 -27.91
C GLU A 108 -14.87 5.10 -28.09
N ASP A 109 -15.57 5.34 -26.98
CA ASP A 109 -16.97 5.78 -26.94
C ASP A 109 -17.17 7.28 -27.16
N LYS A 110 -16.16 7.96 -27.73
CA LYS A 110 -16.17 9.40 -28.03
C LYS A 110 -16.44 10.28 -26.81
N THR A 111 -16.08 9.80 -25.61
CA THR A 111 -16.08 10.57 -24.37
C THR A 111 -14.64 10.92 -24.01
N PRO A 112 -14.16 12.14 -24.32
CA PRO A 112 -12.78 12.52 -24.07
C PRO A 112 -12.40 12.32 -22.60
N ALA A 113 -11.37 11.52 -22.35
CA ALA A 113 -10.92 11.18 -21.01
C ALA A 113 -9.39 11.23 -20.90
N LEU A 114 -8.94 11.53 -19.69
CA LEU A 114 -7.54 11.67 -19.29
C LEU A 114 -7.26 10.76 -18.08
N GLY A 115 -6.24 9.90 -18.19
CA GLY A 115 -5.72 9.13 -17.07
C GLY A 115 -4.62 9.89 -16.36
N LEU A 116 -4.66 9.98 -15.02
CA LEU A 116 -3.64 10.65 -14.22
C LEU A 116 -3.20 9.79 -13.02
N HIS A 117 -1.90 9.53 -12.92
CA HIS A 117 -1.26 8.99 -11.73
C HIS A 117 -0.61 10.11 -10.91
N VAL A 118 -1.14 10.35 -9.71
CA VAL A 118 -0.56 11.31 -8.77
C VAL A 118 0.57 10.66 -7.98
N ILE A 119 1.78 11.22 -8.10
CA ILE A 119 2.96 10.76 -7.38
C ILE A 119 2.89 11.33 -5.96
N ILE A 120 2.74 10.46 -4.95
CA ILE A 120 2.69 10.85 -3.54
C ILE A 120 4.12 11.01 -3.00
N ASP A 121 4.79 12.06 -3.47
CA ASP A 121 6.21 12.36 -3.24
C ASP A 121 6.48 13.04 -1.89
N HIS A 122 5.45 13.59 -1.26
CA HIS A 122 5.55 14.28 0.04
C HIS A 122 5.38 13.38 1.27
N ASP A 123 5.12 12.09 1.05
CA ASP A 123 4.96 11.12 2.15
C ASP A 123 6.25 10.38 2.47
N LEU A 124 6.32 9.85 3.69
CA LEU A 124 7.48 9.11 4.17
C LEU A 124 7.49 7.70 3.56
N PRO A 125 8.62 7.19 3.05
CA PRO A 125 8.70 5.83 2.54
C PRO A 125 8.37 4.82 3.64
N LYS A 126 7.59 3.78 3.30
CA LYS A 126 7.42 2.62 4.19
C LYS A 126 8.68 1.77 4.23
N SER A 127 9.38 1.70 3.10
CA SER A 127 10.65 1.01 2.91
C SER A 127 11.44 1.71 1.83
N VAL A 128 12.75 1.81 2.01
CA VAL A 128 13.72 2.22 0.98
C VAL A 128 14.50 1.02 0.42
N SER A 129 13.88 -0.16 0.51
CA SER A 129 14.45 -1.45 0.10
C SER A 129 13.39 -2.35 -0.52
N ILE A 130 13.84 -3.26 -1.39
CA ILE A 130 13.00 -4.30 -1.99
C ILE A 130 13.42 -5.68 -1.47
N LYS A 131 12.46 -6.60 -1.43
CA LYS A 131 12.73 -8.01 -1.10
C LYS A 131 13.25 -8.72 -2.34
N VAL A 132 14.43 -9.32 -2.25
CA VAL A 132 15.06 -10.07 -3.35
C VAL A 132 15.27 -11.53 -2.89
N PRO A 133 14.69 -12.52 -3.58
CA PRO A 133 14.89 -13.93 -3.24
C PRO A 133 16.29 -14.41 -3.66
N HIS A 134 16.95 -15.23 -2.84
CA HIS A 134 18.26 -15.81 -3.15
C HIS A 134 18.26 -17.30 -2.87
N THR A 135 19.01 -18.04 -3.68
CA THR A 135 19.34 -19.44 -3.39
C THR A 135 20.81 -19.54 -2.99
N SER A 136 21.09 -20.18 -1.86
CA SER A 136 22.47 -20.49 -1.46
C SER A 136 23.11 -21.49 -2.43
N ARG A 137 24.36 -21.27 -2.84
CA ARG A 137 25.11 -22.29 -3.60
C ARG A 137 25.43 -23.47 -2.68
N GLY A 138 24.89 -24.65 -3.01
CA GLY A 138 25.19 -25.91 -2.32
C GLY A 138 24.10 -26.38 -1.33
N VAL A 139 23.15 -25.51 -0.98
CA VAL A 139 21.99 -25.90 -0.20
C VAL A 139 20.75 -25.42 -0.95
N ASN A 140 19.80 -26.30 -1.25
CA ASN A 140 18.53 -26.00 -1.90
C ASN A 140 17.60 -25.13 -1.01
N HIS A 141 18.13 -24.13 -0.32
CA HIS A 141 17.37 -23.22 0.53
C HIS A 141 17.20 -21.87 -0.14
N LEU A 142 15.95 -21.45 -0.20
CA LEU A 142 15.54 -20.12 -0.60
C LEU A 142 15.51 -19.20 0.62
N SER A 143 16.16 -18.06 0.52
CA SER A 143 16.06 -16.96 1.49
C SER A 143 15.57 -15.69 0.78
N VAL A 144 15.18 -14.68 1.55
CA VAL A 144 14.83 -13.35 1.03
C VAL A 144 15.71 -12.31 1.72
N ASN A 145 16.48 -11.58 0.92
CA ASN A 145 17.29 -10.47 1.39
C ASN A 145 16.53 -9.15 1.17
N SER A 146 16.86 -8.16 1.99
CA SER A 146 16.40 -6.79 1.80
C SER A 146 17.48 -6.01 1.06
N CYS A 147 17.25 -5.74 -0.23
CA CYS A 147 18.17 -5.00 -1.08
C CYS A 147 17.81 -3.51 -1.04
N GLN A 148 18.73 -2.68 -0.54
CA GLN A 148 18.52 -1.23 -0.43
C GLN A 148 18.50 -0.57 -1.80
N LEU A 149 17.49 0.26 -2.06
CA LEU A 149 17.44 1.06 -3.28
C LEU A 149 18.70 1.93 -3.41
N PRO A 150 19.18 2.23 -4.63
CA PRO A 150 20.38 3.03 -4.87
C PRO A 150 20.06 4.52 -4.68
N ILE A 151 19.66 4.87 -3.45
CA ILE A 151 19.26 6.20 -3.04
C ILE A 151 19.87 6.54 -1.68
N ARG A 152 20.13 7.84 -1.49
CA ARG A 152 20.52 8.42 -0.20
C ARG A 152 19.53 9.50 0.21
N SER A 153 19.30 9.62 1.51
CA SER A 153 18.64 10.81 2.04
C SER A 153 19.54 12.03 1.83
N ALA A 154 18.94 13.19 1.54
CA ALA A 154 19.66 14.47 1.53
C ALA A 154 20.06 14.96 2.94
N SER A 155 19.65 14.27 4.00
CA SER A 155 20.01 14.61 5.39
C SER A 155 21.31 13.95 5.86
N ALA A 156 21.92 14.48 6.93
CA ALA A 156 23.11 13.92 7.57
C ALA A 156 22.91 12.45 8.03
N GLN A 157 24.00 11.70 8.17
CA GLN A 157 23.96 10.32 8.68
C GLN A 157 23.31 10.25 10.07
N GLY A 158 22.35 9.33 10.25
CA GLY A 158 21.61 9.15 11.50
C GLY A 158 20.29 9.92 11.63
N THR A 159 19.88 10.67 10.60
CA THR A 159 18.64 11.47 10.59
C THR A 159 17.39 10.60 10.38
N PRO A 160 16.18 10.99 10.86
CA PRO A 160 14.93 10.26 10.62
C PRO A 160 14.62 10.04 9.14
N ILE A 161 13.70 9.10 8.87
CA ILE A 161 13.09 8.91 7.55
C ILE A 161 12.49 10.24 7.07
N VAL A 162 12.89 10.68 5.87
CA VAL A 162 12.44 11.93 5.24
C VAL A 162 11.40 11.65 4.13
N PRO A 163 10.63 12.65 3.66
CA PRO A 163 9.75 12.49 2.51
C PRO A 163 10.48 12.04 1.24
N TRP A 164 9.77 11.36 0.33
CA TRP A 164 10.32 10.82 -0.91
C TRP A 164 11.09 11.85 -1.78
N HIS A 165 10.57 13.07 -1.95
CA HIS A 165 11.23 14.16 -2.70
C HIS A 165 12.59 14.60 -2.12
N ARG A 166 12.94 14.14 -0.91
CA ARG A 166 14.23 14.42 -0.26
C ARG A 166 15.28 13.32 -0.45
N TYR A 167 14.94 12.24 -1.14
CA TYR A 167 15.93 11.24 -1.55
C TYR A 167 16.61 11.66 -2.86
N ARG A 168 17.86 11.21 -3.03
CA ARG A 168 18.71 11.48 -4.19
C ARG A 168 19.19 10.16 -4.75
N ILE A 169 19.32 10.06 -6.07
CA ILE A 169 19.87 8.86 -6.71
C ILE A 169 21.36 8.75 -6.39
N GLU A 170 21.79 7.57 -5.93
CA GLU A 170 23.20 7.20 -5.77
C GLU A 170 23.67 6.43 -6.99
N GLN A 171 24.09 7.14 -8.05
CA GLN A 171 24.45 6.53 -9.32
C GLN A 171 25.50 5.41 -9.18
N ALA A 172 26.51 5.60 -8.32
CA ALA A 172 27.56 4.61 -8.08
C ALA A 172 27.06 3.27 -7.50
N ARG A 173 25.85 3.23 -6.92
CA ARG A 173 25.23 2.00 -6.38
C ARG A 173 24.26 1.32 -7.36
N ILE A 174 23.97 1.94 -8.51
CA ILE A 174 22.99 1.39 -9.45
C ILE A 174 23.45 0.03 -10.00
N ASP A 175 24.69 -0.07 -10.48
CA ASP A 175 25.16 -1.31 -11.11
C ASP A 175 25.19 -2.49 -10.14
N SER A 176 25.62 -2.27 -8.90
CA SER A 176 25.62 -3.31 -7.87
C SER A 176 24.20 -3.72 -7.47
N PHE A 177 23.29 -2.75 -7.32
CA PHE A 177 21.87 -3.00 -7.06
C PHE A 177 21.22 -3.83 -8.17
N VAL A 178 21.40 -3.45 -9.43
CA VAL A 178 20.84 -4.17 -10.58
C VAL A 178 21.45 -5.57 -10.69
N SER A 179 22.76 -5.71 -10.48
CA SER A 179 23.45 -7.00 -10.53
C SER A 179 22.96 -7.98 -9.46
N GLU A 180 22.56 -7.49 -8.28
CA GLU A 180 21.97 -8.32 -7.22
C GLU A 180 20.61 -8.91 -7.67
N ILE A 181 19.77 -8.09 -8.31
CA ILE A 181 18.47 -8.52 -8.86
C ILE A 181 18.67 -9.52 -10.01
N GLU A 182 19.61 -9.26 -10.92
CA GLU A 182 19.90 -10.17 -12.03
C GLU A 182 20.48 -11.51 -11.55
N SER A 183 21.36 -11.48 -10.54
CA SER A 183 21.90 -12.69 -9.91
C SER A 183 20.77 -13.53 -9.28
N SER A 184 19.83 -12.88 -8.58
CA SER A 184 18.62 -13.51 -8.06
C SER A 184 17.76 -14.12 -9.16
N ALA A 185 17.48 -13.36 -10.22
CA ALA A 185 16.70 -13.82 -11.36
C ALA A 185 17.34 -15.05 -12.02
N ASN A 186 18.65 -15.01 -12.25
CA ASN A 186 19.41 -16.13 -12.82
C ASN A 186 19.37 -17.37 -11.92
N ALA A 187 19.51 -17.20 -10.61
CA ALA A 187 19.44 -18.29 -9.64
C ALA A 187 18.07 -18.99 -9.60
N LEU A 188 17.00 -18.23 -9.90
CA LEU A 188 15.64 -18.73 -10.00
C LEU A 188 15.23 -19.17 -11.40
N ASN A 189 16.15 -19.16 -12.37
CA ASN A 189 15.90 -19.41 -13.79
C ASN A 189 14.76 -18.52 -14.36
N LEU A 190 14.74 -17.25 -13.96
CA LEU A 190 13.85 -16.24 -14.53
C LEU A 190 14.49 -15.62 -15.78
N ALA A 191 13.65 -15.14 -16.70
CA ALA A 191 14.11 -14.28 -17.79
C ALA A 191 14.62 -12.93 -17.26
N GLN A 192 15.24 -12.12 -18.12
CA GLN A 192 15.84 -10.86 -17.70
C GLN A 192 14.85 -9.93 -16.97
N PRO A 193 15.19 -9.46 -15.76
CA PRO A 193 14.31 -8.63 -14.95
C PRO A 193 14.22 -7.18 -15.48
N LEU A 194 13.13 -6.49 -15.16
CA LEU A 194 12.89 -5.08 -15.51
C LEU A 194 13.93 -4.11 -14.92
N ALA A 195 14.65 -4.50 -13.86
CA ALA A 195 15.59 -3.63 -13.16
C ALA A 195 16.64 -2.97 -14.07
N ARG A 196 17.22 -3.71 -15.02
CA ARG A 196 18.25 -3.17 -15.93
C ARG A 196 17.72 -2.01 -16.76
N GLU A 197 16.64 -2.24 -17.50
CA GLU A 197 16.00 -1.23 -18.34
C GLU A 197 15.47 -0.04 -17.51
N PHE A 198 14.86 -0.32 -16.35
CA PHE A 198 14.37 0.73 -15.45
C PHE A 198 15.50 1.68 -15.03
N PHE A 199 16.64 1.14 -14.59
CA PHE A 199 17.75 1.96 -14.13
C PHE A 199 18.58 2.58 -15.26
N GLU A 200 18.58 2.01 -16.47
CA GLU A 200 19.09 2.68 -17.66
C GLU A 200 18.28 3.94 -18.02
N ILE A 201 16.97 3.94 -17.76
CA ILE A 201 16.15 5.14 -17.92
C ILE A 201 16.47 6.14 -16.80
N VAL A 202 16.60 5.69 -15.55
CA VAL A 202 17.01 6.54 -14.42
C VAL A 202 18.35 7.22 -14.69
N THR A 203 19.36 6.52 -15.22
CA THR A 203 20.69 7.08 -15.55
C THR A 203 20.70 8.02 -16.75
N LYS A 204 19.66 8.03 -17.57
CA LYS A 204 19.48 8.99 -18.66
C LYS A 204 18.66 10.21 -18.26
N ALA A 205 17.93 10.13 -17.15
CA ALA A 205 17.06 11.20 -16.68
C ALA A 205 17.87 12.32 -15.98
N ASN A 206 17.54 13.59 -16.25
CA ASN A 206 18.24 14.74 -15.66
C ASN A 206 17.80 15.08 -14.22
N CYS A 207 17.08 14.19 -13.54
CA CYS A 207 16.42 14.43 -12.25
C CYS A 207 17.04 13.63 -11.09
N PHE A 208 18.34 13.32 -11.14
CA PHE A 208 19.04 12.60 -10.05
C PHE A 208 18.95 13.25 -8.67
N HIS A 209 18.69 14.55 -8.66
CA HIS A 209 18.48 15.33 -7.45
C HIS A 209 17.12 15.08 -6.80
N ASP A 210 16.25 14.23 -7.36
CA ASP A 210 14.98 13.85 -6.75
C ASP A 210 14.64 12.41 -7.14
N ALA A 211 14.86 11.48 -6.21
CA ALA A 211 14.60 10.06 -6.45
C ALA A 211 13.11 9.76 -6.69
N ALA A 212 12.19 10.56 -6.10
CA ALA A 212 10.76 10.40 -6.32
C ALA A 212 10.41 10.62 -7.80
N ILE A 213 10.95 11.70 -8.36
CA ILE A 213 10.74 12.07 -9.76
C ILE A 213 11.45 11.08 -10.68
N ALA A 214 12.72 10.75 -10.41
CA ALA A 214 13.49 9.84 -11.25
C ALA A 214 12.85 8.45 -11.36
N PHE A 215 12.41 7.86 -10.25
CA PHE A 215 11.74 6.56 -10.26
C PHE A 215 10.37 6.62 -10.93
N SER A 216 9.60 7.68 -10.69
CA SER A 216 8.27 7.83 -11.30
C SER A 216 8.35 8.03 -12.81
N GLN A 217 9.27 8.89 -13.29
CA GLN A 217 9.50 9.10 -14.71
C GLN A 217 10.02 7.83 -15.39
N ALA A 218 10.92 7.08 -14.75
CA ALA A 218 11.40 5.80 -15.29
C ALA A 218 10.28 4.77 -15.45
N ARG A 219 9.42 4.61 -14.42
CA ARG A 219 8.20 3.81 -14.55
C ARG A 219 7.32 4.32 -15.69
N HIS A 220 7.04 5.61 -15.74
CA HIS A 220 6.11 6.18 -16.71
C HIS A 220 6.60 5.99 -18.15
N LEU A 221 7.91 6.15 -18.39
CA LEU A 221 8.51 5.89 -19.70
C LEU A 221 8.41 4.41 -20.09
N LEU A 222 8.57 3.48 -19.14
CA LEU A 222 8.32 2.05 -19.41
C LEU A 222 6.84 1.79 -19.77
N GLU A 223 5.91 2.47 -19.11
CA GLU A 223 4.48 2.35 -19.40
C GLU A 223 4.13 2.90 -20.80
N ILE A 224 4.64 4.09 -21.14
CA ILE A 224 4.46 4.71 -22.46
C ILE A 224 5.02 3.82 -23.57
N GLN A 225 6.22 3.27 -23.39
CA GLN A 225 6.82 2.31 -24.34
C GLN A 225 5.98 1.05 -24.54
N GLN A 226 5.02 0.79 -23.65
CA GLN A 226 4.10 -0.34 -23.70
C GLN A 226 2.68 0.08 -24.10
N GLY A 227 2.51 1.34 -24.49
CA GLY A 227 1.27 1.89 -25.04
C GLY A 227 0.28 2.42 -24.01
N LEU A 228 0.65 2.57 -22.73
CA LEU A 228 -0.20 3.25 -21.75
C LEU A 228 -0.16 4.76 -22.00
N GLY A 229 -1.32 5.42 -21.88
CA GLY A 229 -1.53 6.84 -22.16
C GLY A 229 -1.87 7.68 -20.93
N ASN A 230 -1.55 7.19 -19.73
CA ASN A 230 -1.69 7.98 -18.51
C ASN A 230 -0.71 9.16 -18.52
N PHE A 231 -0.97 10.14 -17.65
CA PHE A 231 -0.03 11.19 -17.28
C PHE A 231 0.38 11.01 -15.83
N ASP A 232 1.50 11.64 -15.46
CA ASP A 232 1.96 11.74 -14.08
C ASP A 232 1.94 13.19 -13.61
N LEU A 233 1.70 13.41 -12.32
CA LEU A 233 2.00 14.69 -11.67
C LEU A 233 2.35 14.48 -10.19
N PRO A 234 3.41 15.13 -9.67
CA PRO A 234 3.71 15.12 -8.24
C PRO A 234 2.65 15.84 -7.41
N MET A 235 2.25 15.24 -6.28
CA MET A 235 1.36 15.88 -5.32
C MET A 235 1.96 17.19 -4.79
N SER A 236 3.29 17.24 -4.64
CA SER A 236 3.98 18.48 -4.27
C SER A 236 3.78 19.64 -5.25
N GLN A 237 3.57 19.37 -6.54
CA GLN A 237 3.27 20.38 -7.56
C GLN A 237 1.79 20.79 -7.53
N ILE A 238 0.88 19.83 -7.33
CA ILE A 238 -0.55 20.14 -7.07
C ILE A 238 -0.65 21.08 -5.86
N CYS A 239 0.16 20.86 -4.83
CA CYS A 239 0.20 21.71 -3.63
C CYS A 239 0.82 23.11 -3.84
N GLN A 240 1.19 23.50 -5.06
CA GLN A 240 1.62 24.86 -5.41
C GLN A 240 0.56 25.67 -6.15
N THR A 241 -0.56 25.04 -6.52
CA THR A 241 -1.66 25.67 -7.24
C THR A 241 -2.43 26.64 -6.34
N ASP A 242 -2.97 27.72 -6.92
CA ASP A 242 -3.79 28.68 -6.17
C ASP A 242 -5.06 27.99 -5.64
N ALA A 243 -5.63 27.06 -6.41
CA ALA A 243 -6.78 26.26 -5.98
C ALA A 243 -6.48 25.40 -4.73
N TRP A 244 -5.28 24.84 -4.62
CA TRP A 244 -4.87 24.13 -3.40
C TRP A 244 -4.83 25.06 -2.19
N PHE A 245 -4.23 26.25 -2.33
CA PHE A 245 -4.17 27.20 -1.22
C PHE A 245 -5.55 27.73 -0.83
N ALA A 246 -6.42 28.02 -1.80
CA ALA A 246 -7.80 28.42 -1.54
C ALA A 246 -8.58 27.33 -0.77
N PHE A 247 -8.36 26.05 -1.09
CA PHE A 247 -8.93 24.93 -0.32
C PHE A 247 -8.42 24.89 1.13
N VAL A 248 -7.11 25.10 1.35
CA VAL A 248 -6.56 25.12 2.71
C VAL A 248 -7.04 26.34 3.49
N GLU A 249 -7.14 27.51 2.86
CA GLU A 249 -7.73 28.71 3.46
C GLU A 249 -9.19 28.48 3.89
N PHE A 250 -9.99 27.82 3.05
CA PHE A 250 -11.33 27.37 3.42
C PHE A 250 -11.29 26.46 4.67
N CYS A 251 -10.37 25.50 4.72
CA CYS A 251 -10.20 24.63 5.89
C CYS A 251 -9.78 25.40 7.16
N ILE A 252 -8.92 26.42 7.05
CA ILE A 252 -8.51 27.27 8.17
C ILE A 252 -9.69 28.11 8.66
N HIS A 253 -10.44 28.71 7.74
CA HIS A 253 -11.61 29.52 8.07
C HIS A 253 -12.68 28.69 8.81
N HIS A 254 -12.83 27.41 8.44
CA HIS A 254 -13.77 26.47 9.06
C HIS A 254 -13.09 25.45 10.00
N ALA A 255 -11.95 25.83 10.61
CA ALA A 255 -11.11 24.92 11.41
C ALA A 255 -11.87 24.14 12.49
N GLY A 256 -12.77 24.80 13.23
CA GLY A 256 -13.59 24.15 14.26
C GLY A 256 -14.50 23.07 13.69
N SER A 257 -15.26 23.41 12.63
CA SER A 257 -16.15 22.45 11.97
C SER A 257 -15.39 21.29 11.34
N LEU A 258 -14.20 21.54 10.76
CA LEU A 258 -13.34 20.50 10.22
C LEU A 258 -12.83 19.56 11.31
N PHE A 259 -12.35 20.13 12.41
CA PHE A 259 -11.84 19.39 13.56
C PHE A 259 -12.89 18.42 14.12
N ASP A 260 -14.09 18.94 14.39
CA ASP A 260 -15.20 18.15 14.93
C ASP A 260 -15.65 17.07 13.95
N THR A 261 -15.86 17.44 12.68
CA THR A 261 -16.30 16.49 11.65
C THR A 261 -15.29 15.37 11.45
N TYR A 262 -14.00 15.69 11.38
CA TYR A 262 -12.94 14.72 11.22
C TYR A 262 -12.91 13.72 12.38
N ASN A 263 -12.88 14.23 13.61
CA ASN A 263 -12.75 13.39 14.80
C ASN A 263 -14.00 12.56 15.06
N ASN A 264 -15.20 13.13 14.88
CA ASN A 264 -16.47 12.40 15.01
C ASN A 264 -16.60 11.29 13.96
N SER A 265 -16.21 11.56 12.71
CA SER A 265 -16.20 10.55 11.65
C SER A 265 -15.21 9.42 11.97
N LEU A 266 -14.02 9.77 12.46
CA LEU A 266 -13.00 8.79 12.86
C LEU A 266 -13.47 7.90 14.01
N GLU A 267 -14.13 8.48 15.01
CA GLU A 267 -14.70 7.74 16.14
C GLU A 267 -15.81 6.79 15.68
N ALA A 268 -16.75 7.26 14.87
CA ALA A 268 -17.81 6.44 14.30
C ALA A 268 -17.25 5.28 13.46
N TYR A 269 -16.24 5.56 12.63
CA TYR A 269 -15.56 4.54 11.83
C TYR A 269 -14.88 3.48 12.71
N ARG A 270 -14.15 3.89 13.76
CA ARG A 270 -13.49 2.96 14.70
C ARG A 270 -14.49 2.09 15.45
N ALA A 271 -15.61 2.67 15.89
CA ALA A 271 -16.66 1.92 16.57
C ALA A 271 -17.27 0.85 15.64
N GLN A 272 -17.57 1.23 14.38
CA GLN A 272 -18.12 0.31 13.39
C GLN A 272 -17.16 -0.83 13.03
N GLU A 273 -15.87 -0.53 12.84
CA GLU A 273 -14.84 -1.49 12.44
C GLU A 273 -14.17 -2.20 13.64
N LYS A 274 -14.58 -1.87 14.87
CA LYS A 274 -14.05 -2.40 16.14
C LYS A 274 -12.53 -2.19 16.29
N ILE A 275 -12.05 -1.03 15.86
CA ILE A 275 -10.63 -0.66 15.96
C ILE A 275 -10.38 -0.03 17.32
N THR A 276 -9.46 -0.63 18.09
CA THR A 276 -9.07 -0.13 19.43
C THR A 276 -7.75 0.62 19.44
N ASN A 277 -6.94 0.49 18.39
CA ASN A 277 -5.65 1.17 18.29
C ASN A 277 -5.86 2.66 17.90
N PRO A 278 -5.43 3.63 18.74
CA PRO A 278 -5.64 5.06 18.48
C PRO A 278 -4.81 5.61 17.29
N GLY A 279 -3.85 4.83 16.77
CA GLY A 279 -3.12 5.17 15.55
C GLY A 279 -3.79 4.69 14.26
N GLN A 280 -4.85 3.87 14.35
CA GLN A 280 -5.52 3.28 13.18
C GLN A 280 -6.91 3.88 12.95
N PRO A 281 -7.35 4.04 11.70
CA PRO A 281 -6.52 4.02 10.49
C PRO A 281 -5.55 5.20 10.40
N VAL A 282 -5.87 6.29 11.11
CA VAL A 282 -5.06 7.50 11.30
C VAL A 282 -5.25 7.99 12.73
N ALA A 283 -4.36 8.85 13.22
CA ALA A 283 -4.53 9.52 14.51
C ALA A 283 -5.66 10.57 14.45
N ALA A 284 -6.34 10.76 15.59
CA ALA A 284 -7.24 11.89 15.80
C ALA A 284 -6.47 13.21 15.77
N LEU A 285 -7.16 14.29 15.36
CA LEU A 285 -6.63 15.64 15.46
C LEU A 285 -6.65 16.06 16.92
N ALA A 286 -5.56 16.67 17.40
CA ALA A 286 -5.44 17.13 18.77
C ALA A 286 -5.87 18.60 18.92
N GLN A 287 -6.37 18.93 20.12
CA GLN A 287 -6.71 20.29 20.53
C GLN A 287 -6.00 20.60 21.84
N GLN A 288 -5.49 21.83 21.97
CA GLN A 288 -4.93 22.36 23.21
C GLN A 288 -5.29 23.83 23.33
N ALA A 289 -6.00 24.19 24.39
CA ALA A 289 -6.56 25.54 24.56
C ALA A 289 -7.29 25.99 23.27
N ARG A 290 -6.81 27.06 22.62
CA ARG A 290 -7.38 27.60 21.37
C ARG A 290 -6.68 27.10 20.10
N TRP A 291 -5.70 26.22 20.21
CA TRP A 291 -5.01 25.61 19.07
C TRP A 291 -5.72 24.33 18.64
N LEU A 292 -6.07 24.28 17.36
CA LEU A 292 -6.62 23.11 16.69
C LEU A 292 -5.57 22.54 15.73
N GLU A 293 -5.31 21.24 15.82
CA GLU A 293 -4.57 20.54 14.78
C GLU A 293 -5.44 20.46 13.52
N LEU A 294 -4.88 20.84 12.37
CA LEU A 294 -5.51 20.64 11.07
C LEU A 294 -4.90 19.41 10.38
N PRO A 295 -5.64 18.75 9.46
CA PRO A 295 -5.19 17.55 8.79
C PRO A 295 -4.15 17.80 7.67
N PHE A 296 -3.19 18.71 7.93
CA PHE A 296 -2.11 19.11 7.05
C PHE A 296 -0.75 18.99 7.76
N TRP A 297 0.28 18.83 6.96
CA TRP A 297 1.67 18.99 7.35
C TRP A 297 2.11 20.41 7.03
N LEU A 298 2.83 21.03 7.96
CA LEU A 298 3.44 22.34 7.79
C LEU A 298 4.86 22.26 8.33
N TYR A 299 5.86 22.26 7.47
CA TYR A 299 7.26 22.05 7.84
C TYR A 299 8.21 22.85 6.95
N ARG A 300 9.48 22.99 7.33
CA ARG A 300 10.51 23.60 6.49
C ARG A 300 11.30 22.52 5.77
N SER A 301 11.70 22.76 4.53
CA SER A 301 12.50 21.81 3.75
C SER A 301 13.86 21.53 4.38
N SER A 302 14.37 22.43 5.23
CA SER A 302 15.57 22.20 6.04
C SER A 302 15.33 21.21 7.19
N ASP A 303 14.12 21.14 7.75
CA ASP A 303 13.77 20.24 8.86
C ASP A 303 13.49 18.83 8.34
N PRO A 304 14.19 17.79 8.83
CA PRO A 304 13.87 16.40 8.47
C PRO A 304 12.48 15.95 8.97
N THR A 305 11.91 16.62 9.96
CA THR A 305 10.66 16.26 10.62
C THR A 305 9.46 16.83 9.87
N ARG A 306 8.52 15.96 9.51
CA ARG A 306 7.24 16.38 8.96
C ARG A 306 6.28 16.79 10.10
N ASN A 307 6.30 18.07 10.46
CA ASN A 307 5.50 18.63 11.55
C ASN A 307 4.02 18.82 11.18
N ARG A 308 3.15 18.71 12.18
CA ARG A 308 1.70 18.94 12.06
C ARG A 308 1.43 20.43 11.95
N MET A 309 0.37 20.76 11.21
CA MET A 309 -0.16 22.11 11.13
C MET A 309 -1.14 22.36 12.28
N TRP A 310 -0.94 23.45 13.00
CA TRP A 310 -1.84 23.93 14.03
C TRP A 310 -2.38 25.30 13.63
N ALA A 311 -3.62 25.58 13.99
CA ALA A 311 -4.25 26.86 13.75
C ALA A 311 -4.96 27.39 15.00
N ARG A 312 -4.83 28.70 15.21
CA ARG A 312 -5.63 29.48 16.16
C ARG A 312 -6.30 30.61 15.40
N ILE A 313 -7.62 30.59 15.39
CA ILE A 313 -8.44 31.49 14.57
C ILE A 313 -9.00 32.61 15.45
N HIS A 314 -8.77 33.85 15.03
CA HIS A 314 -9.38 35.06 15.59
C HIS A 314 -10.17 35.79 14.52
N THR A 315 -10.98 36.78 14.94
CA THR A 315 -11.84 37.55 14.03
C THR A 315 -11.05 38.29 12.95
N SER A 316 -9.85 38.78 13.26
CA SER A 316 -9.02 39.60 12.37
C SER A 316 -7.66 38.98 12.03
N SER A 317 -7.37 37.76 12.51
CA SER A 317 -6.09 37.11 12.24
C SER A 317 -6.18 35.58 12.35
N TRP A 318 -5.37 34.92 11.55
CA TRP A 318 -5.03 33.50 11.73
C TRP A 318 -3.62 33.40 12.27
N GLU A 319 -3.42 32.57 13.28
CA GLU A 319 -2.09 32.16 13.70
C GLU A 319 -1.91 30.70 13.32
N LEU A 320 -0.87 30.41 12.55
CA LEU A 320 -0.50 29.06 12.16
C LEU A 320 0.79 28.66 12.87
N ALA A 321 0.91 27.38 13.22
CA ALA A 321 2.11 26.86 13.82
C ALA A 321 2.51 25.51 13.24
N SER A 322 3.83 25.31 13.15
CA SER A 322 4.45 24.03 12.79
C SER A 322 4.97 23.37 14.06
N GLY A 323 4.47 22.19 14.41
CA GLY A 323 4.94 21.48 15.60
C GLY A 323 4.49 20.03 15.68
N SER A 324 5.21 19.23 16.45
CA SER A 324 4.90 17.81 16.66
C SER A 324 3.77 17.59 17.67
N ARG A 325 3.61 18.51 18.62
CA ARG A 325 2.61 18.49 19.69
C ARG A 325 2.20 19.93 20.05
N PRO A 326 1.03 20.13 20.68
CA PRO A 326 0.66 21.46 21.12
C PRO A 326 1.67 21.96 22.15
N ASP A 327 1.92 23.27 22.16
CA ASP A 327 2.90 23.96 23.02
C ASP A 327 4.38 23.68 22.71
N GLN A 328 4.68 22.89 21.66
CA GLN A 328 6.04 22.71 21.12
C GLN A 328 6.07 23.00 19.63
N PHE A 329 5.83 24.26 19.31
CA PHE A 329 5.93 24.76 17.95
C PHE A 329 7.39 25.05 17.62
N ALA A 330 7.85 24.51 16.49
CA ALA A 330 9.13 24.85 15.91
C ALA A 330 9.14 26.31 15.44
N TRP A 331 8.02 26.78 14.92
CA TRP A 331 7.80 28.17 14.50
C TRP A 331 6.30 28.47 14.34
N THR A 332 5.98 29.75 14.31
CA THR A 332 4.61 30.26 14.11
C THR A 332 4.62 31.37 13.07
N MET A 333 3.47 31.59 12.43
CA MET A 333 3.25 32.71 11.49
C MET A 333 1.84 33.27 11.70
N GLN A 334 1.70 34.59 11.57
CA GLN A 334 0.43 35.28 11.69
C GLN A 334 0.02 35.84 10.32
N LEU A 335 -1.26 35.68 9.99
CA LEU A 335 -1.84 36.03 8.70
C LEU A 335 -3.10 36.86 8.91
N GLU A 336 -3.32 37.83 8.03
CA GLU A 336 -4.62 38.48 7.90
C GLU A 336 -5.55 37.60 7.04
N PRO A 337 -6.81 37.34 7.44
CA PRO A 337 -7.73 36.50 6.70
C PRO A 337 -8.20 37.17 5.40
N ARG A 338 -7.48 36.95 4.30
CA ARG A 338 -7.87 37.40 2.95
C ARG A 338 -7.54 36.33 1.91
N PRO A 339 -8.28 36.26 0.78
CA PRO A 339 -8.00 35.30 -0.28
C PRO A 339 -6.54 35.37 -0.75
N GLY A 340 -5.87 34.23 -0.80
CA GLY A 340 -4.48 34.09 -1.26
C GLY A 340 -3.41 34.46 -0.23
N ALA A 341 -3.78 34.93 0.97
CA ALA A 341 -2.83 35.29 2.03
C ALA A 341 -1.91 34.13 2.41
N LEU A 342 -2.43 32.91 2.45
CA LEU A 342 -1.66 31.73 2.81
C LEU A 342 -0.58 31.45 1.75
N LYS A 343 -0.93 31.54 0.47
CA LYS A 343 0.03 31.32 -0.61
C LYS A 343 1.14 32.36 -0.56
N THR A 344 0.78 33.65 -0.53
CA THR A 344 1.76 34.73 -0.43
C THR A 344 2.70 34.53 0.73
N ALA A 345 2.19 34.18 1.91
CA ALA A 345 3.06 33.99 3.07
C ALA A 345 3.96 32.75 2.95
N ILE A 346 3.51 31.66 2.33
CA ILE A 346 4.36 30.49 2.07
C ILE A 346 5.44 30.83 1.03
N GLU A 347 5.12 31.63 0.01
CA GLU A 347 6.06 32.12 -1.01
C GLU A 347 7.07 33.12 -0.44
N ASP A 348 6.64 34.03 0.45
CA ASP A 348 7.53 34.97 1.15
C ASP A 348 8.57 34.21 2.01
N HIS A 349 8.18 33.03 2.52
CA HIS A 349 9.06 32.11 3.22
C HIS A 349 9.65 31.00 2.31
N ALA A 350 9.68 31.19 0.99
CA ALA A 350 10.26 30.22 0.07
C ALA A 350 11.76 29.97 0.34
N GLN A 351 12.51 30.99 0.79
CA GLN A 351 13.91 30.84 1.20
C GLN A 351 14.08 29.93 2.43
N ASP A 352 13.09 29.93 3.33
CA ASP A 352 13.00 28.99 4.46
C ASP A 352 12.55 27.58 4.02
N GLY A 353 12.14 27.44 2.76
CA GLY A 353 11.67 26.20 2.15
C GLY A 353 10.37 25.68 2.77
N VAL A 354 9.45 26.56 3.19
CA VAL A 354 8.21 26.13 3.85
C VAL A 354 7.36 25.27 2.91
N CYS A 355 6.89 24.15 3.44
CA CYS A 355 6.09 23.16 2.74
C CYS A 355 4.76 22.94 3.48
N LEU A 356 3.66 23.15 2.75
CA LEU A 356 2.30 22.82 3.17
C LEU A 356 1.81 21.61 2.35
N ARG A 357 1.44 20.52 3.02
CA ARG A 357 1.04 19.26 2.36
C ARG A 357 -0.15 18.59 3.03
N PRO A 358 -1.04 17.90 2.30
CA PRO A 358 -2.13 17.15 2.91
C PRO A 358 -1.64 15.90 3.64
N ARG A 359 -2.40 15.52 4.68
CA ARG A 359 -2.41 14.14 5.20
C ARG A 359 -3.31 13.26 4.35
N ALA A 360 -3.16 11.93 4.47
CA ALA A 360 -3.78 10.93 3.60
C ALA A 360 -5.27 11.16 3.28
N LEU A 361 -6.11 11.43 4.29
CA LEU A 361 -7.55 11.65 4.07
C LEU A 361 -7.84 12.93 3.28
N MET A 362 -7.08 14.00 3.54
CA MET A 362 -7.22 15.27 2.79
C MET A 362 -6.65 15.16 1.39
N THR A 363 -5.61 14.36 1.18
CA THR A 363 -5.11 14.05 -0.16
C THR A 363 -6.23 13.42 -0.98
N THR A 364 -6.84 12.35 -0.49
CA THR A 364 -7.89 11.66 -1.23
C THR A 364 -9.15 12.51 -1.38
N LEU A 365 -9.55 13.24 -0.34
CA LEU A 365 -10.68 14.18 -0.41
C LEU A 365 -10.47 15.22 -1.51
N PHE A 366 -9.29 15.87 -1.54
CA PHE A 366 -9.00 16.92 -2.52
C PHE A 366 -9.00 16.36 -3.94
N LEU A 367 -8.28 15.25 -4.17
CA LEU A 367 -8.19 14.62 -5.49
C LEU A 367 -9.57 14.15 -5.99
N ARG A 368 -10.40 13.54 -5.13
CA ARG A 368 -11.73 13.05 -5.50
C ARG A 368 -12.72 14.18 -5.78
N CYS A 369 -12.71 15.25 -4.97
CA CYS A 369 -13.73 16.28 -5.07
C CYS A 369 -13.37 17.38 -6.08
N PHE A 370 -12.10 17.75 -6.21
CA PHE A 370 -11.69 18.91 -7.02
C PHE A 370 -10.98 18.56 -8.32
N LEU A 371 -10.60 17.29 -8.54
CA LEU A 371 -9.93 16.88 -9.80
C LEU A 371 -10.63 15.72 -10.50
N ALA A 372 -10.89 14.62 -9.79
CA ALA A 372 -11.30 13.35 -10.38
C ALA A 372 -12.77 13.30 -10.81
N ASP A 373 -13.04 12.63 -11.93
CA ASP A 373 -14.36 12.08 -12.29
C ASP A 373 -14.38 10.56 -12.02
N GLY A 374 -13.26 9.86 -12.21
CA GLY A 374 -13.01 8.50 -11.70
C GLY A 374 -11.85 8.49 -10.72
N PHE A 375 -11.91 7.68 -9.66
CA PHE A 375 -10.80 7.52 -8.74
C PHE A 375 -10.53 6.04 -8.46
N VAL A 376 -9.30 5.58 -8.66
CA VAL A 376 -8.86 4.20 -8.46
C VAL A 376 -7.88 4.13 -7.30
N HIS A 377 -8.30 3.46 -6.23
CA HIS A 377 -7.51 3.27 -5.03
C HIS A 377 -7.07 1.82 -4.84
N GLY A 378 -5.99 1.62 -4.08
CA GLY A 378 -5.59 0.27 -3.66
C GLY A 378 -6.40 -0.18 -2.44
N ILE A 379 -6.36 -1.47 -2.09
CA ILE A 379 -7.12 -2.01 -0.93
C ILE A 379 -6.87 -1.19 0.35
N GLY A 380 -5.59 -0.92 0.67
CA GLY A 380 -5.24 -0.23 1.89
C GLY A 380 -5.89 1.15 2.02
N GLY A 381 -5.94 1.91 0.92
CA GLY A 381 -6.57 3.22 0.92
C GLY A 381 -8.09 3.16 0.77
N GLY A 382 -8.60 2.28 -0.12
CA GLY A 382 -10.03 2.18 -0.42
C GLY A 382 -10.88 1.72 0.77
N ILE A 383 -10.29 0.98 1.72
CA ILE A 383 -10.94 0.65 3.00
C ILE A 383 -11.20 1.91 3.83
N TYR A 384 -10.24 2.85 3.83
CA TYR A 384 -10.31 4.11 4.59
C TYR A 384 -11.07 5.20 3.87
N ASP A 385 -11.34 5.06 2.57
CA ASP A 385 -12.17 6.02 1.85
C ASP A 385 -13.61 6.08 2.35
N ARG A 386 -14.08 5.06 3.08
CA ARG A 386 -15.35 5.13 3.82
C ARG A 386 -15.31 6.20 4.92
N LEU A 387 -14.16 6.40 5.56
CA LEU A 387 -13.94 7.50 6.51
C LEU A 387 -13.84 8.84 5.75
N THR A 388 -13.10 8.88 4.65
CA THR A 388 -13.04 10.08 3.77
C THR A 388 -14.45 10.50 3.31
N ASP A 389 -15.31 9.54 2.96
CA ASP A 389 -16.70 9.75 2.55
C ASP A 389 -17.54 10.41 3.65
N GLN A 390 -17.35 10.00 4.91
CA GLN A 390 -18.03 10.64 6.04
C GLN A 390 -17.59 12.09 6.22
N ILE A 391 -16.29 12.35 6.06
CA ILE A 391 -15.73 13.71 6.11
C ILE A 391 -16.26 14.56 4.96
N ILE A 392 -16.32 14.02 3.73
CA ILE A 392 -16.88 14.74 2.57
C ILE A 392 -18.34 15.13 2.84
N ARG A 393 -19.17 14.19 3.31
CA ARG A 393 -20.57 14.48 3.63
C ARG A 393 -20.72 15.52 4.74
N GLY A 394 -19.96 15.37 5.82
CA GLY A 394 -20.09 16.24 6.99
C GLY A 394 -19.48 17.64 6.79
N PHE A 395 -18.34 17.73 6.11
CA PHE A 395 -17.56 18.97 6.00
C PHE A 395 -17.84 19.73 4.71
N LEU A 396 -17.92 19.03 3.56
CA LEU A 396 -18.21 19.67 2.28
C LEU A 396 -19.72 19.75 1.98
N GLY A 397 -20.54 18.97 2.70
CA GLY A 397 -21.99 18.98 2.53
C GLY A 397 -22.48 18.35 1.22
N ILE A 398 -21.66 17.50 0.59
CA ILE A 398 -21.99 16.84 -0.69
C ILE A 398 -21.97 15.32 -0.57
N ASP A 399 -22.69 14.62 -1.45
CA ASP A 399 -22.54 13.17 -1.57
C ASP A 399 -21.18 12.83 -2.21
N PRO A 400 -20.34 12.00 -1.59
CA PRO A 400 -18.99 11.73 -2.08
C PRO A 400 -19.01 11.07 -3.45
N PRO A 401 -18.11 11.49 -4.37
CA PRO A 401 -17.94 10.83 -5.67
C PRO A 401 -17.58 9.35 -5.50
N GLY A 402 -18.15 8.46 -6.30
CA GLY A 402 -17.80 7.04 -6.25
C GLY A 402 -16.33 6.78 -6.60
N TYR A 403 -15.75 5.69 -6.10
CA TYR A 403 -14.37 5.30 -6.36
C TYR A 403 -14.28 3.78 -6.56
N ALA A 404 -13.20 3.34 -7.21
CA ALA A 404 -12.87 1.95 -7.41
C ALA A 404 -11.74 1.50 -6.47
N ILE A 405 -11.78 0.24 -6.04
CA ILE A 405 -10.71 -0.43 -5.33
C ILE A 405 -10.14 -1.50 -6.26
N ALA A 406 -8.86 -1.38 -6.58
CA ALA A 406 -8.20 -2.28 -7.51
C ALA A 406 -6.87 -2.82 -6.95
N THR A 407 -6.61 -4.10 -7.16
CA THR A 407 -5.28 -4.70 -6.98
C THR A 407 -5.15 -5.99 -7.78
N ALA A 408 -3.92 -6.39 -8.08
CA ALA A 408 -3.61 -7.69 -8.68
C ALA A 408 -2.68 -8.53 -7.79
N THR A 409 -2.60 -9.82 -8.09
CA THR A 409 -1.62 -10.75 -7.53
C THR A 409 -0.92 -11.45 -8.69
N LEU A 410 0.34 -11.09 -8.89
CA LEU A 410 1.28 -11.82 -9.74
C LEU A 410 2.38 -12.40 -8.85
N HIS A 411 2.69 -13.67 -9.07
CA HIS A 411 3.86 -14.36 -8.53
C HIS A 411 4.99 -14.32 -9.55
N LEU A 412 6.23 -14.42 -9.07
CA LEU A 412 7.38 -14.53 -9.97
C LEU A 412 7.20 -15.73 -10.90
N PRO A 413 7.53 -15.61 -12.20
CA PRO A 413 7.32 -16.66 -13.18
C PRO A 413 8.39 -17.77 -13.08
N VAL A 414 8.56 -18.34 -11.88
CA VAL A 414 9.48 -19.44 -11.64
C VAL A 414 9.01 -20.73 -12.35
N PRO A 415 9.93 -21.58 -12.83
CA PRO A 415 9.57 -22.82 -13.49
C PRO A 415 8.67 -23.75 -12.64
N ASP A 416 7.78 -24.51 -13.29
CA ASP A 416 6.79 -25.37 -12.62
C ASP A 416 7.39 -26.39 -11.64
N ARG A 417 8.62 -26.85 -11.88
CA ARG A 417 9.34 -27.72 -10.93
C ARG A 417 9.50 -27.09 -9.55
N LEU A 418 9.68 -25.77 -9.49
CA LEU A 418 9.76 -24.99 -8.24
C LEU A 418 8.37 -24.64 -7.70
N LYS A 419 7.34 -24.59 -8.56
CA LYS A 419 5.95 -24.32 -8.16
C LYS A 419 5.22 -25.56 -7.64
N ARG A 420 5.36 -26.73 -8.24
CA ARG A 420 4.62 -27.94 -7.83
C ARG A 420 4.97 -28.40 -6.42
N SER A 421 6.20 -28.13 -5.95
CA SER A 421 6.54 -28.35 -4.54
C SER A 421 5.69 -27.53 -3.57
N SER A 422 5.03 -26.45 -4.01
CA SER A 422 4.37 -25.48 -3.13
C SER A 422 3.05 -25.95 -2.51
N PHE A 423 2.14 -26.47 -3.35
CA PHE A 423 0.83 -26.96 -2.92
C PHE A 423 0.98 -28.27 -2.14
N ASP A 424 1.81 -29.17 -2.66
CA ASP A 424 2.10 -30.45 -2.03
C ASP A 424 2.78 -30.26 -0.67
N ALA A 425 3.73 -29.31 -0.54
CA ALA A 425 4.37 -29.01 0.73
C ALA A 425 3.40 -28.47 1.80
N HIS A 426 2.39 -27.68 1.40
CA HIS A 426 1.42 -27.17 2.38
C HIS A 426 0.49 -28.29 2.89
N GLN A 427 0.02 -29.16 2.00
CA GLN A 427 -0.77 -30.32 2.39
C GLN A 427 0.03 -31.30 3.24
N GLU A 428 1.27 -31.58 2.85
CA GLU A 428 2.22 -32.39 3.62
C GLU A 428 2.42 -31.81 5.04
N LEU A 429 2.63 -30.49 5.15
CA LEU A 429 2.78 -29.83 6.44
C LEU A 429 1.52 -29.98 7.32
N ILE A 430 0.33 -29.81 6.74
CA ILE A 430 -0.94 -30.00 7.48
C ILE A 430 -1.06 -31.44 7.99
N GLN A 431 -0.71 -32.42 7.15
CA GLN A 431 -0.74 -33.84 7.52
C GLN A 431 0.24 -34.13 8.66
N LEU A 432 1.50 -33.69 8.54
CA LEU A 432 2.53 -33.90 9.58
C LEU A 432 2.20 -33.17 10.88
N GLN A 433 1.60 -31.98 10.83
CA GLN A 433 1.08 -31.29 12.02
C GLN A 433 -0.07 -32.08 12.66
N GLY A 434 -0.90 -32.74 11.85
CA GLY A 434 -1.92 -33.68 12.30
C GLY A 434 -1.32 -34.83 13.11
N VAL A 435 -0.28 -35.48 12.57
CA VAL A 435 0.47 -36.54 13.27
C VAL A 435 1.07 -36.02 14.58
N SER A 436 1.64 -34.82 14.62
CA SER A 436 2.13 -34.20 15.88
C SER A 436 1.03 -33.96 16.92
N ARG A 437 -0.23 -33.77 16.51
CA ARG A 437 -1.36 -33.71 17.45
C ARG A 437 -1.66 -35.12 17.98
N THR A 438 -1.65 -36.14 17.11
CA THR A 438 -1.87 -37.55 17.49
C THR A 438 -0.79 -38.08 18.43
N ILE A 439 0.50 -37.83 18.18
CA ILE A 439 1.60 -38.17 19.09
C ILE A 439 1.35 -37.61 20.50
N ARG A 440 0.81 -36.39 20.61
CA ARG A 440 0.53 -35.75 21.90
C ARG A 440 -0.71 -36.33 22.59
N SER A 441 -1.80 -36.56 21.86
CA SER A 441 -3.09 -36.99 22.41
C SER A 441 -3.20 -38.51 22.61
N ALA A 442 -2.64 -39.29 21.69
CA ALA A 442 -2.77 -40.74 21.59
C ALA A 442 -1.46 -41.42 21.11
N PRO A 443 -0.33 -41.30 21.86
CA PRO A 443 0.96 -41.84 21.43
C PRO A 443 0.94 -43.36 21.16
N GLN A 444 0.03 -44.11 21.80
CA GLN A 444 -0.12 -45.54 21.60
C GLN A 444 -0.49 -45.95 20.17
N THR A 445 -1.05 -45.05 19.35
CA THR A 445 -1.40 -45.35 17.95
C THR A 445 -0.19 -45.47 17.04
N HIS A 446 0.99 -45.12 17.54
CA HIS A 446 2.27 -45.18 16.81
C HIS A 446 3.16 -46.34 17.29
N LEU A 447 2.64 -47.22 18.16
CA LEU A 447 3.30 -48.47 18.51
C LEU A 447 3.28 -49.44 17.32
N LEU A 448 4.33 -50.23 17.17
CA LEU A 448 4.52 -51.15 16.03
C LEU A 448 4.14 -52.57 16.45
N ASP A 449 3.18 -53.20 15.78
CA ASP A 449 2.69 -54.54 16.12
C ASP A 449 3.78 -55.63 15.97
N GLN A 450 4.77 -55.40 15.12
CA GLN A 450 5.90 -56.30 14.92
C GLN A 450 6.89 -56.31 16.08
N ASP A 451 6.91 -55.27 16.93
CA ASP A 451 7.76 -55.21 18.12
C ASP A 451 7.04 -55.84 19.35
N PRO A 452 7.60 -56.90 19.97
CA PRO A 452 7.00 -57.55 21.14
C PRO A 452 6.77 -56.63 22.34
N GLN A 453 7.67 -55.68 22.58
CA GLN A 453 7.57 -54.71 23.67
C GLN A 453 6.46 -53.68 23.37
N HIS A 454 6.35 -53.24 22.12
CA HIS A 454 5.27 -52.34 21.70
C HIS A 454 3.89 -53.00 21.84
N ARG A 455 3.76 -54.28 21.45
CA ARG A 455 2.52 -55.05 21.65
C ARG A 455 2.12 -55.16 23.11
N LEU A 456 3.09 -55.42 24.00
CA LEU A 456 2.81 -55.48 25.44
C LEU A 456 2.29 -54.13 25.96
N LEU A 457 2.95 -53.03 25.60
CA LEU A 457 2.52 -51.68 25.99
C LEU A 457 1.13 -51.32 25.45
N ALA A 458 0.82 -51.71 24.21
CA ALA A 458 -0.50 -51.49 23.61
C ALA A 458 -1.60 -52.28 24.35
N LYS A 459 -1.32 -53.55 24.69
CA LYS A 459 -2.22 -54.41 25.46
C LYS A 459 -2.46 -53.85 26.86
N GLU A 460 -1.40 -53.51 27.59
CA GLU A 460 -1.49 -52.90 28.93
C GLU A 460 -2.28 -51.58 28.89
N HIS A 461 -2.14 -50.79 27.82
CA HIS A 461 -2.88 -49.53 27.67
C HIS A 461 -4.37 -49.77 27.43
N ALA A 462 -4.73 -50.77 26.61
CA ALA A 462 -6.11 -51.14 26.36
C ALA A 462 -6.80 -51.70 27.62
N GLU A 463 -6.13 -52.58 28.35
CA GLU A 463 -6.61 -53.15 29.62
C GLU A 463 -6.82 -52.05 30.66
N LEU A 464 -5.85 -51.15 30.82
CA LEU A 464 -5.95 -50.06 31.79
C LEU A 464 -7.06 -49.05 31.43
N LEU A 465 -7.36 -48.84 30.14
CA LEU A 465 -8.51 -48.03 29.72
C LEU A 465 -9.86 -48.72 30.00
N ALA A 466 -9.93 -50.04 29.85
CA ALA A 466 -11.13 -50.83 30.17
C ALA A 466 -11.44 -50.81 31.69
N GLU A 467 -10.40 -50.76 32.52
CA GLU A 467 -10.50 -50.69 33.99
C GLU A 467 -10.71 -49.26 34.54
N MET A 468 -11.16 -48.29 33.73
CA MET A 468 -11.28 -46.89 34.16
C MET A 468 -12.28 -46.73 35.34
N PRO A 469 -11.86 -46.24 36.53
CA PRO A 469 -12.75 -46.10 37.67
C PRO A 469 -13.79 -44.97 37.52
N PRO A 470 -14.89 -44.99 38.30
CA PRO A 470 -15.87 -43.91 38.35
C PRO A 470 -15.27 -42.54 38.75
N ARG A 471 -15.98 -41.45 38.44
CA ARG A 471 -15.59 -40.09 38.84
C ARG A 471 -15.37 -40.03 40.36
N GLY A 472 -14.24 -39.44 40.78
CA GLY A 472 -13.87 -39.27 42.19
C GLY A 472 -12.82 -40.26 42.71
N GLN A 473 -12.59 -41.41 42.05
CA GLN A 473 -11.65 -42.46 42.52
C GLN A 473 -10.43 -42.66 41.61
N LYS A 474 -10.17 -41.71 40.69
CA LYS A 474 -9.19 -41.88 39.60
C LYS A 474 -7.73 -41.69 40.00
N LYS A 475 -7.39 -41.38 41.26
CA LYS A 475 -6.03 -40.94 41.62
C LYS A 475 -4.95 -42.00 41.34
N GLN A 476 -5.19 -43.25 41.75
CA GLN A 476 -4.24 -44.34 41.50
C GLN A 476 -4.19 -44.74 40.02
N TRP A 477 -5.36 -44.86 39.37
CA TRP A 477 -5.47 -45.11 37.94
C TRP A 477 -4.74 -44.06 37.10
N HIS A 478 -4.90 -42.78 37.45
CA HIS A 478 -4.25 -41.66 36.76
C HIS A 478 -2.71 -41.75 36.87
N ARG A 479 -2.17 -42.15 38.02
CA ARG A 479 -0.72 -42.40 38.16
C ARG A 479 -0.26 -43.55 37.26
N LYS A 480 -1.02 -44.64 37.18
CA LYS A 480 -0.70 -45.79 36.32
C LYS A 480 -0.72 -45.39 34.84
N ILE A 481 -1.77 -44.72 34.37
CA ILE A 481 -1.88 -44.33 32.95
C ILE A 481 -0.83 -43.27 32.57
N VAL A 482 -0.47 -42.35 33.47
CA VAL A 482 0.61 -41.39 33.24
C VAL A 482 1.96 -42.10 33.13
N LYS A 483 2.25 -43.05 34.02
CA LYS A 483 3.48 -43.85 33.96
C LYS A 483 3.54 -44.67 32.66
N LEU A 484 2.45 -45.34 32.29
CA LEU A 484 2.36 -46.14 31.07
C LEU A 484 2.51 -45.28 29.82
N LYS A 485 1.84 -44.12 29.74
CA LYS A 485 2.04 -43.16 28.66
C LYS A 485 3.49 -42.65 28.58
N GLY A 486 4.18 -42.52 29.71
CA GLY A 486 5.62 -42.22 29.75
C GLY A 486 6.51 -43.36 29.22
N MET A 487 6.10 -44.62 29.38
CA MET A 487 6.78 -45.77 28.77
C MET A 487 6.51 -45.84 27.26
N ILE A 488 5.25 -45.67 26.84
CA ILE A 488 4.86 -45.60 25.43
C ILE A 488 5.62 -44.49 24.71
N ARG A 489 5.72 -43.29 25.31
CA ARG A 489 6.49 -42.18 24.73
C ARG A 489 7.97 -42.50 24.51
N ARG A 490 8.59 -43.21 25.45
CA ARG A 490 9.99 -43.66 25.31
C ARG A 490 10.13 -44.73 24.23
N ALA A 491 9.14 -45.61 24.10
CA ALA A 491 9.13 -46.66 23.09
C ALA A 491 9.02 -46.10 21.66
N ILE A 492 8.26 -45.01 21.47
CA ILE A 492 8.12 -44.34 20.18
C ILE A 492 9.15 -43.21 19.96
N ASP A 493 10.19 -43.08 20.78
CA ASP A 493 11.08 -41.91 20.74
C ASP A 493 11.79 -41.77 19.38
N GLU A 494 12.26 -42.87 18.79
CA GLU A 494 12.86 -42.87 17.44
C GLU A 494 11.87 -42.37 16.37
N PHE A 495 10.62 -42.85 16.43
CA PHE A 495 9.55 -42.36 15.53
C PHE A 495 9.30 -40.87 15.73
N VAL A 496 9.30 -40.38 16.97
CA VAL A 496 9.13 -38.96 17.28
C VAL A 496 10.29 -38.12 16.73
N GLN A 497 11.53 -38.59 16.87
CA GLN A 497 12.71 -37.90 16.33
C GLN A 497 12.66 -37.84 14.79
N MET A 498 12.34 -38.95 14.12
CA MET A 498 12.17 -38.98 12.66
C MET A 498 11.03 -38.07 12.20
N HIS A 499 9.88 -38.13 12.86
CA HIS A 499 8.74 -37.25 12.57
C HIS A 499 9.09 -35.76 12.76
N GLN A 500 9.90 -35.43 13.77
CA GLN A 500 10.36 -34.06 13.97
C GLN A 500 11.26 -33.57 12.83
N LEU A 501 12.17 -34.42 12.34
CA LEU A 501 13.02 -34.10 11.19
C LEU A 501 12.18 -33.91 9.92
N GLU A 502 11.21 -34.80 9.67
CA GLU A 502 10.28 -34.67 8.54
C GLU A 502 9.42 -33.41 8.64
N LEU A 503 8.90 -33.11 9.83
CA LEU A 503 8.12 -31.90 10.08
C LEU A 503 8.95 -30.63 9.84
N GLN A 504 10.20 -30.60 10.31
CA GLN A 504 11.10 -29.47 10.06
C GLN A 504 11.37 -29.31 8.55
N ALA A 505 11.62 -30.40 7.84
CA ALA A 505 11.84 -30.37 6.39
C ALA A 505 10.58 -29.89 5.63
N ALA A 506 9.38 -30.35 6.02
CA ALA A 506 8.12 -29.91 5.43
C ALA A 506 7.78 -28.45 5.77
N GLN A 507 8.08 -27.99 7.00
CA GLN A 507 7.97 -26.59 7.39
C GLN A 507 8.86 -25.71 6.51
N GLN A 508 10.10 -26.14 6.29
CA GLN A 508 11.04 -25.43 5.42
C GLN A 508 10.53 -25.38 3.97
N ARG A 509 10.10 -26.51 3.39
CA ARG A 509 9.51 -26.54 2.04
C ARG A 509 8.29 -25.63 1.91
N ALA A 510 7.38 -25.67 2.89
CA ALA A 510 6.20 -24.82 2.91
C ALA A 510 6.55 -23.32 3.04
N HIS A 511 7.61 -22.99 3.78
CA HIS A 511 8.10 -21.63 3.91
C HIS A 511 8.70 -21.11 2.59
N GLU A 512 9.56 -21.90 1.93
CA GLU A 512 10.15 -21.58 0.63
C GLU A 512 9.08 -21.39 -0.45
N SER A 513 8.09 -22.29 -0.45
CA SER A 513 6.86 -22.21 -1.25
C SER A 513 6.11 -20.88 -1.07
N GLN A 514 5.92 -20.46 0.20
CA GLN A 514 5.27 -19.20 0.52
C GLN A 514 6.08 -17.99 0.05
N MET A 515 7.42 -18.06 0.10
CA MET A 515 8.26 -17.00 -0.42
C MET A 515 8.08 -16.86 -1.93
N LEU A 516 8.15 -17.96 -2.70
CA LEU A 516 7.99 -17.93 -4.16
C LEU A 516 6.62 -17.43 -4.62
N SER A 517 5.58 -17.68 -3.83
CA SER A 517 4.21 -17.21 -4.07
C SER A 517 3.91 -15.84 -3.43
N SER A 518 4.94 -15.10 -3.01
CA SER A 518 4.74 -13.75 -2.50
C SER A 518 4.33 -12.78 -3.61
N ARG A 519 3.20 -12.10 -3.40
CA ARG A 519 2.71 -10.99 -4.25
C ARG A 519 3.42 -9.66 -4.01
N GLU A 520 4.27 -9.60 -2.99
CA GLU A 520 4.91 -8.38 -2.47
C GLU A 520 6.30 -8.15 -3.10
N TYR A 521 6.71 -8.98 -4.06
CA TYR A 521 7.93 -8.73 -4.83
C TYR A 521 7.76 -7.51 -5.73
N SER A 522 8.79 -6.67 -5.76
CA SER A 522 8.83 -5.48 -6.62
C SER A 522 8.70 -5.85 -8.09
N MET A 523 8.03 -5.01 -8.88
CA MET A 523 7.98 -5.13 -10.34
C MET A 523 9.37 -5.25 -10.98
N LEU A 524 10.42 -4.70 -10.34
CA LEU A 524 11.79 -4.75 -10.84
C LEU A 524 12.36 -6.16 -10.97
N LEU A 525 11.84 -7.14 -10.21
CA LEU A 525 12.24 -8.55 -10.29
C LEU A 525 11.57 -9.32 -11.43
N PHE A 526 10.51 -8.77 -12.03
CA PHE A 526 9.75 -9.47 -13.05
C PHE A 526 10.33 -9.22 -14.45
N PRO A 527 10.28 -10.22 -15.35
CA PRO A 527 10.51 -9.98 -16.76
C PRO A 527 9.44 -9.06 -17.36
N LYS A 528 9.85 -8.13 -18.23
CA LYS A 528 8.96 -7.15 -18.90
C LYS A 528 7.78 -7.81 -19.59
N SER A 529 8.08 -8.77 -20.47
CA SER A 529 7.09 -9.51 -21.26
C SER A 529 6.13 -10.36 -20.42
N ASN A 530 6.49 -10.67 -19.17
CA ASN A 530 5.60 -11.38 -18.25
C ASN A 530 4.71 -10.39 -17.47
N CYS A 531 5.31 -9.41 -16.80
CA CYS A 531 4.59 -8.56 -15.86
C CYS A 531 3.56 -7.67 -16.57
N ILE A 532 4.03 -6.88 -17.54
CA ILE A 532 3.23 -5.82 -18.17
C ILE A 532 2.08 -6.43 -18.98
N GLU A 533 2.35 -7.47 -19.78
CA GLU A 533 1.32 -8.13 -20.59
C GLU A 533 0.22 -8.77 -19.74
N ARG A 534 0.59 -9.39 -18.61
CA ARG A 534 -0.40 -9.96 -17.68
C ARG A 534 -1.25 -8.86 -17.03
N LEU A 535 -0.66 -7.74 -16.65
CA LEU A 535 -1.41 -6.59 -16.12
C LEU A 535 -2.35 -5.98 -17.17
N LYS A 536 -1.94 -5.88 -18.44
CA LYS A 536 -2.81 -5.46 -19.55
C LYS A 536 -3.99 -6.42 -19.74
N VAL A 537 -3.74 -7.74 -19.75
CA VAL A 537 -4.80 -8.75 -19.89
C VAL A 537 -5.79 -8.69 -18.73
N LEU A 538 -5.32 -8.44 -17.50
CA LEU A 538 -6.22 -8.24 -16.37
C LEU A 538 -7.08 -6.98 -16.57
N ALA A 539 -6.49 -5.87 -17.00
CA ALA A 539 -7.19 -4.60 -17.17
C ALA A 539 -8.12 -4.55 -18.40
N SER A 540 -7.89 -5.38 -19.43
CA SER A 540 -8.67 -5.37 -20.68
C SER A 540 -10.12 -5.84 -20.54
N ARG A 541 -10.52 -6.27 -19.34
CA ARG A 541 -11.93 -6.56 -19.01
C ARG A 541 -12.78 -5.31 -18.86
N VAL A 542 -12.17 -4.13 -18.77
CA VAL A 542 -12.90 -2.86 -18.83
C VAL A 542 -13.55 -2.71 -20.19
N ARG A 543 -14.85 -2.43 -20.18
CA ARG A 543 -15.66 -2.12 -21.37
C ARG A 543 -16.59 -0.98 -21.00
N ALA A 544 -16.82 -0.08 -21.95
CA ALA A 544 -17.78 1.00 -21.81
C ALA A 544 -19.19 0.53 -22.14
#